data_AF-A0A165QR65-F1
#
_entry.id   AF-A0A165QR65-F1
#
_cell.length_a   1.000
_cell.length_b   1.000
_cell.length_c   1.000
_cell.angle_alpha   90.00
_cell.angle_beta   90.00
_cell.angle_gamma   90.00
#
_symmetry.space_group_name_H-M   'P 1'
#
loop_
_entity.id
_entity.type
_entity.pdbx_description
1 polymer ?
#
loop_
_entity_poly.entity_id
_entity_poly.type
_entity_poly.pdbx_seq_one_letter_code
_entity_poly.pdbx_strand_id
1 'polypeptide(L)'
;MSCEPILNALKQCLLASDCVTKEGRLPSDCMKNHALELPEECQLLRLSMFECKRSMLDMRKRFRGNGAKAFEGYTSQKAASVESVESQSHRPSSA
;
A
#
# COMPACT_ATOMS: atom_id res chain seq x y z
N MET A 1 -6.31 14.34 8.39
CA MET A 1 -6.19 12.99 7.81
C MET A 1 -4.84 12.91 7.14
N SER A 2 -3.84 12.30 7.77
CA SER A 2 -2.48 12.18 7.21
C SER A 2 -2.40 10.94 6.31
N CYS A 3 -1.69 11.04 5.18
CA CYS A 3 -1.45 9.90 4.28
C CYS A 3 -0.22 9.06 4.68
N GLU A 4 0.28 9.27 5.90
CA GLU A 4 1.47 8.61 6.44
C GLU A 4 1.43 7.08 6.43
N PRO A 5 0.31 6.41 6.80
CA PRO A 5 0.26 4.94 6.75
C PRO A 5 0.36 4.39 5.33
N ILE A 6 -0.25 5.07 4.35
CA ILE A 6 -0.20 4.67 2.93
C ILE A 6 1.20 4.95 2.36
N LEU A 7 1.83 6.05 2.77
CA LEU A 7 3.23 6.36 2.45
C LEU A 7 4.19 5.28 2.95
N ASN A 8 4.01 4.81 4.18
CA ASN A 8 4.86 3.79 4.77
C ASN A 8 4.69 2.45 4.04
N ALA A 9 3.45 2.03 3.78
CA ALA A 9 3.17 0.83 3.01
C ALA A 9 3.78 0.88 1.60
N LEU A 10 3.66 2.02 0.91
CA LEU A 10 4.27 2.20 -0.42
C LEU A 10 5.80 2.12 -0.38
N LYS A 11 6.45 2.69 0.64
CA LYS A 11 7.90 2.57 0.83
C LYS A 11 8.33 1.13 1.06
N GLN A 12 7.61 0.40 1.91
CA GLN A 12 7.87 -1.02 2.16
C GLN A 12 7.74 -1.85 0.89
N CYS A 13 6.68 -1.59 0.10
CA CYS A 13 6.47 -2.27 -1.19
C CYS A 13 7.61 -2.00 -2.18
N LEU A 14 8.08 -0.75 -2.26
CA LEU A 14 9.20 -0.38 -3.12
C LEU A 14 10.52 -1.05 -2.72
N LEU A 15 10.80 -1.13 -1.42
CA LEU A 15 12.00 -1.79 -0.91
C LEU A 15 12.00 -3.30 -1.21
N ALA A 16 10.82 -3.94 -1.21
CA ALA A 16 10.66 -5.34 -1.58
C ALA A 16 10.60 -5.57 -3.10
N SER A 17 10.38 -4.51 -3.89
CA SER A 17 10.19 -4.63 -5.33
C SER A 17 11.51 -4.92 -6.08
N ASP A 18 11.36 -5.57 -7.23
CA ASP A 18 12.46 -5.90 -8.13
C ASP A 18 13.20 -4.66 -8.66
N CYS A 19 12.53 -3.52 -8.81
CA CYS A 19 13.18 -2.32 -9.33
C CYS A 19 14.25 -1.76 -8.36
N VAL A 20 14.05 -1.88 -7.05
CA VAL A 20 15.08 -1.46 -6.07
C VAL A 20 16.07 -2.61 -5.81
N THR A 21 15.57 -3.85 -5.74
CA THR A 21 16.38 -5.01 -5.35
C THR A 21 17.27 -5.53 -6.49
N LYS A 22 16.76 -5.58 -7.72
CA LYS A 22 17.48 -6.09 -8.90
C LYS A 22 18.24 -4.99 -9.64
N GLU A 23 17.60 -3.85 -9.88
CA GLU A 23 18.22 -2.76 -10.67
C GLU A 23 19.00 -1.75 -9.80
N GLY A 24 18.83 -1.76 -8.48
CA GLY A 24 19.53 -0.83 -7.58
C GLY A 24 19.13 0.63 -7.76
N ARG A 25 17.97 0.91 -8.37
CA ARG A 25 17.50 2.28 -8.62
C ARG A 25 16.92 2.91 -7.37
N LEU A 26 16.87 4.24 -7.37
CA LEU A 26 16.20 4.98 -6.30
C LEU A 26 14.69 4.64 -6.28
N PRO A 27 14.07 4.46 -5.10
CA PRO A 27 12.64 4.19 -4.99
C PRO A 27 11.76 5.26 -5.67
N SER A 28 12.23 6.51 -5.65
CA SER A 28 11.59 7.64 -6.33
C SER A 28 11.62 7.52 -7.86
N ASP A 29 12.66 6.89 -8.41
CA ASP A 29 12.83 6.68 -9.85
C ASP A 29 11.99 5.47 -10.31
N CYS A 30 12.03 4.37 -9.54
CA CYS A 30 11.17 3.21 -9.74
C CYS A 30 9.70 3.57 -9.77
N MET A 31 9.27 4.45 -8.87
CA MET A 31 7.91 4.96 -8.87
C MET A 31 7.61 5.73 -10.17
N LYS A 32 8.48 6.64 -10.62
CA LYS A 32 8.15 7.53 -11.74
C LYS A 32 8.29 6.87 -13.12
N ASN A 33 9.37 6.14 -13.34
CA ASN A 33 9.77 5.64 -14.66
C ASN A 33 9.40 4.16 -14.87
N HIS A 34 9.38 3.37 -13.80
CA HIS A 34 9.23 1.91 -13.88
C HIS A 34 7.92 1.40 -13.25
N ALA A 35 6.88 2.24 -13.17
CA ALA A 35 5.62 1.90 -12.50
C ALA A 35 4.94 0.63 -13.04
N LEU A 36 5.18 0.27 -14.31
CA LEU A 36 4.62 -0.92 -14.96
C LEU A 36 5.40 -2.21 -14.64
N GLU A 37 6.67 -2.12 -14.29
CA GLU A 37 7.51 -3.26 -13.88
C GLU A 37 7.35 -3.59 -12.39
N LEU A 38 6.66 -2.73 -11.64
CA LEU A 38 6.35 -2.98 -10.24
C LEU A 38 5.18 -3.96 -10.09
N PRO A 39 5.18 -4.78 -9.03
CA PRO A 39 4.06 -5.66 -8.72
C PRO A 39 2.76 -4.86 -8.52
N GLU A 40 1.64 -5.50 -8.85
CA GLU A 40 0.29 -4.89 -8.80
C GLU A 40 -0.01 -4.23 -7.44
N GLU A 41 0.45 -4.85 -6.35
CA GLU A 41 0.30 -4.33 -4.99
C GLU A 41 0.90 -2.92 -4.82
N CYS A 42 2.11 -2.69 -5.37
CA CYS A 42 2.75 -1.37 -5.32
C CYS A 42 2.01 -0.35 -6.21
N GLN A 43 1.42 -0.80 -7.31
CA GLN A 43 0.63 0.08 -8.18
C GLN A 43 -0.66 0.54 -7.50
N LEU A 44 -1.33 -0.37 -6.76
CA LEU A 44 -2.51 -0.06 -5.96
C LEU A 44 -2.17 0.92 -4.81
N LEU A 45 -1.06 0.70 -4.11
CA LEU A 45 -0.56 1.60 -3.06
C LEU A 45 -0.24 3.00 -3.60
N ARG A 46 0.29 3.09 -4.83
CA ARG A 46 0.53 4.36 -5.50
C ARG A 46 -0.78 5.09 -5.80
N LEU A 47 -1.79 4.38 -6.30
CA LEU A 47 -3.11 4.95 -6.58
C LEU A 47 -3.77 5.48 -5.30
N SER A 48 -3.82 4.67 -4.24
CA SER A 48 -4.39 5.08 -2.94
C SER A 48 -3.64 6.28 -2.33
N MET A 49 -2.31 6.35 -2.49
CA MET A 49 -1.53 7.53 -2.09
C MET A 49 -1.95 8.79 -2.86
N PHE A 50 -2.16 8.66 -4.17
CA PHE A 50 -2.62 9.76 -5.01
C PHE A 50 -4.03 10.23 -4.62
N GLU A 51 -4.94 9.30 -4.37
CA GLU A 51 -6.30 9.59 -3.90
C GLU A 51 -6.31 10.24 -2.53
N CYS A 52 -5.49 9.76 -1.60
CA CYS A 52 -5.37 10.33 -0.27
C CYS A 52 -4.87 11.79 -0.34
N LYS A 53 -3.82 12.04 -1.12
CA LYS A 53 -3.28 13.39 -1.31
C LYS A 53 -4.26 14.30 -2.04
N ARG A 54 -4.96 13.79 -3.06
CA ARG A 54 -6.02 14.51 -3.76
C ARG A 54 -7.17 14.86 -2.82
N SER A 55 -7.59 13.94 -1.97
CA SER A 55 -8.66 14.17 -1.00
C SER A 55 -8.28 15.18 0.09
N MET A 56 -7.00 15.33 0.42
CA MET A 56 -6.53 16.38 1.35
C MET A 56 -6.55 17.79 0.72
N LEU A 57 -6.24 17.88 -0.57
CA LEU A 57 -6.19 19.13 -1.32
C LEU A 57 -7.57 19.61 -1.77
N ASP A 58 -8.54 18.69 -1.88
CA ASP A 58 -9.89 19.00 -2.31
C ASP A 58 -10.69 19.74 -1.22
N MET A 59 -10.73 21.07 -1.32
CA MET A 59 -11.53 21.96 -0.46
C MET A 59 -13.04 21.72 -0.60
N ARG A 60 -13.50 21.10 -1.69
CA ARG A 60 -14.91 20.89 -2.00
C ARG A 60 -15.53 19.79 -1.14
N LYS A 61 -14.71 18.88 -0.58
CA LYS A 61 -15.13 17.91 0.47
C LYS A 61 -15.33 18.53 1.86
N ARG A 62 -14.88 19.77 2.10
CA ARG A 62 -14.98 20.41 3.43
C ARG A 62 -16.39 20.92 3.77
N PHE A 63 -17.22 21.19 2.76
CA PHE A 63 -18.53 21.84 2.96
C PHE A 63 -19.70 20.90 3.28
N ARG A 64 -19.57 19.59 3.07
CA ARG A 64 -20.67 18.63 3.32
C ARG A 64 -20.45 17.68 4.50
N GLY A 65 -19.51 18.02 5.38
CA GLY A 65 -19.02 17.10 6.39
C GLY A 65 -18.25 15.97 5.72
N ASN A 66 -17.12 15.60 6.32
CA ASN A 66 -16.38 14.44 5.85
C ASN A 66 -17.18 13.20 6.27
N GLY A 67 -18.20 12.83 5.48
CA GLY A 67 -18.98 11.62 5.66
C GLY A 67 -18.00 10.45 5.79
N ALA A 68 -18.02 9.80 6.94
CA ALA A 68 -17.04 8.84 7.42
C ALA A 68 -16.98 7.53 6.59
N LYS A 69 -16.59 7.61 5.31
CA LYS A 69 -16.69 6.48 4.38
C LYS A 69 -15.51 6.36 3.40
N ALA A 70 -14.37 6.97 3.67
CA ALA A 70 -13.19 6.82 2.79
C ALA A 70 -12.01 6.05 3.42
N PHE A 71 -12.00 5.85 4.74
CA PHE A 71 -10.90 5.14 5.43
C PHE A 71 -11.25 3.69 5.81
N GLU A 72 -12.52 3.32 5.78
CA GLU A 72 -13.00 1.98 6.19
C GLU A 72 -12.63 0.86 5.20
N GLY A 73 -12.18 1.20 4.00
CA GLY A 73 -11.82 0.21 2.97
C GLY A 73 -10.37 -0.29 3.01
N TYR A 74 -9.43 0.48 3.56
CA TYR A 74 -8.00 0.17 3.47
C TYR A 74 -7.50 -0.73 4.62
N THR A 75 -8.10 -0.62 5.81
CA THR A 75 -7.76 -1.48 6.96
C THR A 75 -8.36 -2.89 6.82
N SER A 76 -9.47 -3.05 6.10
CA SER A 76 -10.12 -4.35 5.88
C SER A 76 -9.36 -5.25 4.92
N GLN A 77 -8.62 -4.70 3.94
CA GLN A 77 -7.89 -5.52 2.96
C GLN A 77 -6.52 -5.99 3.48
N LYS A 78 -5.88 -5.28 4.42
CA LYS A 78 -4.63 -5.77 5.04
C LYS A 78 -4.86 -6.82 6.13
N ALA A 79 -6.06 -6.91 6.70
CA ALA A 79 -6.43 -7.99 7.62
C ALA A 79 -6.58 -9.34 6.91
N ALA A 80 -7.01 -9.36 5.64
CA ALA A 80 -7.23 -10.59 4.89
C ALA A 80 -5.94 -11.28 4.41
N SER A 81 -4.83 -10.56 4.24
CA SER A 81 -3.59 -11.14 3.70
C SER A 81 -2.59 -11.61 4.78
N VAL A 82 -2.68 -11.11 6.02
CA VAL A 82 -1.80 -11.55 7.12
C VAL A 82 -2.29 -12.82 7.82
N GLU A 83 -3.56 -13.20 7.66
CA GLU A 83 -4.11 -14.40 8.29
C GLU A 83 -3.72 -15.71 7.58
N SER A 84 -3.25 -15.65 6.32
CA SER A 84 -2.82 -16.85 5.59
C SER A 84 -1.36 -17.28 5.83
N VAL A 85 -0.50 -16.43 6.39
CA VAL A 85 0.94 -16.76 6.51
C VAL A 85 1.34 -17.40 7.85
N GLU A 86 0.47 -17.43 8.87
CA GLU A 86 0.80 -18.02 10.18
C GLU A 86 0.34 -19.49 10.37
N SER A 87 -0.22 -20.13 9.33
CA SER A 87 -0.73 -21.52 9.45
C SER A 87 0.20 -22.61 8.88
N GLN A 88 1.43 -22.31 8.46
CA GLN A 88 2.34 -23.31 7.86
C GLN A 88 3.73 -23.34 8.52
N SER A 89 3.80 -23.62 9.82
CA SER A 89 4.91 -24.37 10.40
C SER A 89 4.58 -24.85 11.79
N HIS A 90 3.85 -25.97 11.87
CA HIS A 90 4.11 -27.03 12.85
C HIS A 90 3.33 -28.29 12.45
N ARG A 91 3.95 -29.12 11.60
CA ARG A 91 3.85 -30.59 11.75
C ARG A 91 5.18 -31.02 12.38
N PRO A 92 5.14 -31.78 13.48
CA PRO A 92 5.20 -33.24 13.40
C PRO A 92 3.99 -33.86 14.13
N SER A 93 3.26 -34.80 13.53
CA SER A 93 3.61 -36.22 13.38
C SER A 93 3.79 -36.97 14.70
N SER A 94 2.74 -37.71 15.05
CA SER A 94 2.75 -39.10 15.53
C SER A 94 3.62 -39.49 16.73
N ALA A 95 2.97 -39.85 17.85
CA ALA A 95 3.07 -41.14 18.56
C ALA A 95 2.19 -41.10 19.81
#